data_AF-A0A5C8DQ19-F1
#
_entry.id   AF-A0A5C8DQ19-F1
#
_cell.length_a   1.000
_cell.length_b   1.000
_cell.length_c   1.000
_cell.angle_alpha   90.00
_cell.angle_beta   90.00
_cell.angle_gamma   90.00
#
_symmetry.space_group_name_H-M   'P 1'
#
loop_
_entity.id
_entity.type
_entity.pdbx_description
1 polymer ?
#
loop_
_entity_poly.entity_id
_entity_poly.type
_entity_poly.pdbx_seq_one_letter_code
_entity_poly.pdbx_strand_id
1 'polypeptide(L)'
;MKFVPVWSYDNYVPAHLDMNLLKQEGIESWLKDEHSVTINPALANSVGGIKLMVAESNAQQAWDILIREKAAYIGSLTCPKCGSNNLLADETPRKPSYWLESVLVFFLGDTALGFDKIYRCLNCQNEFTEPVSGGAAAPKHSGLSS
;
A
#
# COMPACT_ATOMS: atom_id res chain seq x y z
N MET A 1 -10.72 20.86 -19.41
CA MET A 1 -11.08 19.88 -18.35
C MET A 1 -9.93 19.83 -17.37
N LYS A 2 -10.17 20.02 -16.07
CA LYS A 2 -9.12 20.07 -15.03
C LYS A 2 -9.02 18.72 -14.35
N PHE A 3 -7.81 18.21 -14.21
CA PHE A 3 -7.50 16.96 -13.52
C PHE A 3 -6.87 17.24 -12.16
N VAL A 4 -7.26 16.46 -11.15
CA VAL A 4 -6.77 16.55 -9.78
C VAL A 4 -6.25 15.19 -9.30
N PRO A 5 -5.22 15.15 -8.45
CA PRO A 5 -4.75 13.91 -7.86
C PRO A 5 -5.74 13.41 -6.81
N VAL A 6 -6.04 12.11 -6.83
CA VAL A 6 -6.88 11.45 -5.82
C VAL A 6 -6.12 10.46 -4.97
N TRP A 7 -5.01 9.90 -5.46
CA TRP A 7 -4.16 9.02 -4.67
C TRP A 7 -2.72 9.10 -5.16
N SER A 8 -1.75 8.74 -4.31
CA SER A 8 -0.36 8.61 -4.71
C SER A 8 0.22 7.24 -4.33
N TYR A 9 1.12 6.74 -5.18
CA TYR A 9 1.73 5.44 -5.06
C TYR A 9 3.25 5.55 -5.14
N ASP A 10 3.93 4.66 -4.44
CA ASP A 10 5.38 4.49 -4.49
C ASP A 10 5.85 3.72 -5.73
N ASN A 11 4.97 2.89 -6.32
CA ASN A 11 5.29 2.05 -7.46
C ASN A 11 4.12 1.92 -8.46
N TYR A 12 4.43 1.52 -9.70
CA TYR A 12 3.48 1.53 -10.80
C TYR A 12 2.42 0.42 -10.72
N VAL A 13 2.68 -0.67 -9.99
CA VAL A 13 1.76 -1.81 -9.92
C VAL A 13 0.42 -1.48 -9.25
N PRO A 14 0.36 -1.00 -7.98
CA PRO A 14 -0.90 -0.61 -7.35
C PRO A 14 -1.52 0.61 -8.04
N ALA A 15 -0.71 1.48 -8.64
CA ALA A 15 -1.21 2.62 -9.40
C ALA A 15 -2.04 2.18 -10.62
N HIS A 16 -1.55 1.21 -11.40
CA HIS A 16 -2.31 0.65 -12.54
C HIS A 16 -3.51 -0.19 -12.10
N LEU A 17 -3.44 -0.90 -10.96
CA LEU A 17 -4.59 -1.63 -10.42
C LEU A 17 -5.76 -0.69 -10.12
N ASP A 18 -5.49 0.37 -9.35
CA ASP A 18 -6.52 1.34 -8.97
C ASP A 18 -6.99 2.18 -10.18
N MET A 19 -6.10 2.49 -11.14
CA MET A 19 -6.50 3.12 -12.40
C MET A 19 -7.45 2.22 -13.22
N ASN A 20 -7.15 0.92 -13.33
CA ASN A 20 -7.99 -0.02 -14.06
C ASN A 20 -9.36 -0.20 -13.38
N LEU A 21 -9.39 -0.23 -12.05
CA LEU A 21 -10.63 -0.20 -11.27
C LEU A 21 -11.49 1.03 -11.62
N LEU A 22 -10.90 2.23 -11.57
CA LEU A 22 -11.63 3.45 -11.93
C LEU A 22 -12.13 3.44 -13.39
N LYS A 23 -11.32 2.91 -14.32
CA LYS A 23 -11.73 2.75 -15.72
C LYS A 23 -12.90 1.79 -15.89
N GLN A 24 -12.96 0.69 -15.12
CA GLN A 24 -14.09 -0.24 -15.11
C GLN A 24 -15.37 0.41 -14.61
N GLU A 25 -15.26 1.35 -13.66
CA GLU A 25 -16.36 2.16 -13.13
C GLU A 25 -16.71 3.36 -14.05
N GLY A 26 -16.12 3.44 -15.25
CA GLY A 26 -16.40 4.50 -16.23
C GLY A 26 -15.76 5.85 -15.91
N ILE A 27 -14.80 5.90 -14.99
CA ILE A 27 -14.10 7.13 -14.60
C ILE A 27 -12.81 7.28 -15.42
N GLU A 28 -12.72 8.36 -16.20
CA GLU A 28 -11.51 8.73 -16.91
C GLU A 28 -10.38 9.07 -15.92
N SER A 29 -9.25 8.37 -16.05
CA SER A 29 -8.11 8.47 -15.16
C SER A 29 -6.78 8.23 -15.88
N TRP A 30 -5.71 8.82 -15.35
CA TRP A 30 -4.33 8.65 -15.85
C TRP A 30 -3.31 8.80 -14.71
N LEU A 31 -2.08 8.34 -14.93
CA LEU A 31 -1.00 8.39 -13.95
C LEU A 31 -0.01 9.52 -14.26
N LYS A 32 0.17 10.44 -13.32
CA LYS A 32 1.19 11.48 -13.38
C LYS A 32 2.48 11.00 -12.71
N ASP A 33 3.62 11.41 -13.27
CA ASP A 33 4.97 11.14 -12.75
C ASP A 33 5.41 9.66 -12.80
N GLU A 34 4.60 8.76 -13.38
CA GLU A 34 4.90 7.32 -13.51
C GLU A 34 6.26 7.04 -14.15
N HIS A 35 6.50 7.64 -15.33
CA HIS A 35 7.74 7.43 -16.07
C HIS A 35 8.97 7.95 -15.30
N SER A 36 8.86 9.13 -14.71
CA SER A 36 9.95 9.76 -13.94
C SER A 36 10.33 8.92 -12.73
N VAL A 37 9.34 8.45 -11.95
CA VAL A 37 9.56 7.60 -10.77
C VAL A 37 10.09 6.22 -11.17
N THR A 38 9.64 5.67 -12.30
CA THR A 38 10.10 4.36 -12.80
C THR A 38 11.55 4.42 -13.27
N ILE A 39 11.97 5.49 -13.96
CA ILE A 39 13.36 5.67 -14.40
C ILE A 39 14.27 5.97 -13.22
N ASN A 40 13.85 6.86 -12.33
CA ASN A 40 14.65 7.28 -11.18
C ASN A 40 13.81 7.23 -9.89
N PRO A 41 13.82 6.08 -9.20
CA PRO A 41 13.07 5.90 -7.95
C PRO A 41 13.44 6.90 -6.85
N ALA A 42 14.67 7.44 -6.85
CA ALA A 42 15.08 8.46 -5.88
C ALA A 42 14.25 9.76 -6.00
N LEU A 43 13.60 10.00 -7.14
CA LEU A 43 12.70 11.14 -7.33
C LEU A 43 11.32 10.92 -6.72
N ALA A 44 10.93 9.71 -6.32
CA ALA A 44 9.61 9.43 -5.76
C ALA A 44 9.27 10.35 -4.58
N ASN A 45 10.23 10.58 -3.69
CA ASN A 45 10.04 11.43 -2.51
C ASN A 45 9.92 12.92 -2.86
N SER A 46 10.60 13.39 -3.91
CA SER A 46 10.59 14.81 -4.29
C SER A 46 9.37 15.19 -5.13
N VAL A 47 8.89 14.28 -5.98
CA VAL A 47 7.67 14.51 -6.77
C VAL A 47 6.41 14.08 -6.04
N GLY A 48 6.53 13.38 -4.91
CA GLY A 48 5.41 12.90 -4.11
C GLY A 48 4.72 11.66 -4.68
N GLY A 49 5.48 10.77 -5.31
CA GLY A 49 5.03 9.50 -5.89
C GLY A 49 4.32 9.63 -7.24
N ILE A 50 3.86 8.48 -7.73
CA ILE A 50 3.03 8.34 -8.94
C ILE A 50 1.61 8.72 -8.56
N LYS A 51 1.07 9.79 -9.15
CA LYS A 51 -0.26 10.32 -8.77
C LYS A 51 -1.34 9.80 -9.72
N LEU A 52 -2.39 9.23 -9.17
CA LEU A 52 -3.60 8.89 -9.92
C LEU A 52 -4.46 10.14 -10.09
N MET A 53 -4.63 10.55 -11.34
CA MET A 53 -5.30 11.78 -11.74
C MET A 53 -6.68 11.45 -12.30
N VAL A 54 -7.70 12.20 -11.88
CA VAL A 54 -9.07 12.09 -12.40
C VAL A 54 -9.64 13.49 -12.69
N ALA A 55 -10.69 13.55 -13.53
CA ALA A 55 -11.41 14.80 -13.74
C ALA A 55 -11.95 15.34 -12.40
N GLU A 56 -11.84 16.65 -12.17
CA GLU A 56 -12.28 17.30 -10.92
C GLU A 56 -13.75 17.00 -10.57
N SER A 57 -14.61 16.85 -11.58
CA SER A 57 -16.02 16.46 -11.41
C SER A 57 -16.22 15.07 -10.80
N ASN A 58 -15.25 14.16 -10.99
CA ASN A 58 -15.33 12.76 -10.58
C ASN A 58 -14.45 12.47 -9.37
N ALA A 59 -13.77 13.48 -8.81
CA ALA A 59 -12.79 13.30 -7.74
C ALA A 59 -13.39 12.63 -6.50
N GLN A 60 -14.57 13.08 -6.06
CA GLN A 60 -15.24 12.51 -4.90
C GLN A 60 -15.67 11.06 -5.15
N GLN A 61 -16.29 10.80 -6.31
CA GLN A 61 -16.72 9.45 -6.69
C GLN A 61 -15.54 8.47 -6.76
N ALA A 62 -14.43 8.89 -7.36
CA ALA A 62 -13.21 8.09 -7.43
C ALA A 62 -12.67 7.76 -6.04
N TRP A 63 -12.62 8.76 -5.14
CA TRP A 63 -12.21 8.56 -3.75
C TRP A 63 -13.07 7.51 -3.03
N ASP A 64 -14.40 7.61 -3.16
CA ASP A 64 -15.33 6.69 -2.50
C ASP A 64 -15.16 5.25 -3.01
N ILE A 65 -14.95 5.06 -4.30
CA ILE A 65 -14.67 3.75 -4.91
C ILE A 65 -13.37 3.17 -4.36
N LEU A 66 -12.29 3.96 -4.35
CA LEU A 66 -10.98 3.51 -3.86
C LEU A 66 -11.02 3.12 -2.39
N ILE A 67 -11.69 3.91 -1.54
CA ILE A 67 -11.84 3.60 -0.12
C ILE A 67 -12.65 2.31 0.06
N ARG A 68 -13.77 2.17 -0.65
CA ARG A 68 -14.64 0.98 -0.57
C ARG A 68 -13.89 -0.29 -0.92
N GLU A 69 -13.14 -0.30 -2.02
CA GLU A 69 -12.37 -1.48 -2.44
C GLU A 69 -11.21 -1.79 -1.50
N LYS A 70 -10.49 -0.77 -0.99
CA LYS A 70 -9.43 -0.99 0.01
C LYS A 70 -10.00 -1.56 1.32
N ALA A 71 -11.15 -1.07 1.76
CA ALA A 71 -11.83 -1.61 2.95
C ALA A 71 -12.31 -3.04 2.74
N ALA A 72 -12.89 -3.34 1.56
CA ALA A 72 -13.31 -4.69 1.19
C ALA A 72 -12.11 -5.66 1.14
N TYR A 73 -10.99 -5.22 0.57
CA TYR A 73 -9.74 -5.98 0.58
C TYR A 73 -9.30 -6.29 2.01
N ILE A 74 -9.24 -5.29 2.91
CA ILE A 74 -8.85 -5.52 4.32
C ILE A 74 -9.81 -6.49 5.02
N GLY A 75 -11.12 -6.37 4.78
CA GLY A 75 -12.12 -7.30 5.34
C GLY A 75 -12.03 -8.73 4.79
N SER A 76 -11.39 -8.94 3.64
CA SER A 76 -11.15 -10.27 3.04
C SER A 76 -9.90 -10.97 3.61
N LEU A 77 -9.07 -10.23 4.34
CA LEU A 77 -7.84 -10.74 4.94
C LEU A 77 -8.14 -11.39 6.29
N THR A 78 -7.39 -12.44 6.61
CA THR A 78 -7.55 -13.21 7.83
C THR A 78 -6.29 -13.14 8.69
N CYS A 79 -6.48 -12.98 10.00
CA CYS A 79 -5.40 -13.01 10.96
C CYS A 79 -4.76 -14.42 11.01
N PRO A 80 -3.43 -14.56 10.81
CA PRO A 80 -2.77 -15.86 10.82
C PRO A 80 -2.75 -16.53 12.21
N LYS A 81 -2.96 -15.76 13.29
CA LYS A 81 -2.92 -16.27 14.67
C LYS A 81 -4.28 -16.76 15.17
N CYS A 82 -5.36 -16.04 14.87
CA CYS A 82 -6.69 -16.32 15.44
C CYS A 82 -7.80 -16.50 14.41
N GLY A 83 -7.52 -16.36 13.10
CA GLY A 83 -8.50 -16.60 12.05
C GLY A 83 -9.59 -15.53 11.90
N SER A 84 -9.49 -14.38 12.57
CA SER A 84 -10.51 -13.31 12.44
C SER A 84 -10.22 -12.38 11.27
N ASN A 85 -11.26 -11.80 10.69
CA ASN A 85 -11.17 -10.80 9.61
C ASN A 85 -11.28 -9.33 10.11
N ASN A 86 -11.32 -9.13 11.42
CA ASN A 86 -11.35 -7.80 12.04
C ASN A 86 -9.93 -7.22 12.12
N LEU A 87 -9.44 -6.73 10.99
CA LEU A 87 -8.10 -6.17 10.85
C LEU A 87 -8.15 -4.65 10.63
N LEU A 88 -7.17 -3.95 11.20
CA LEU A 88 -6.87 -2.55 10.90
C LEU A 88 -5.51 -2.49 10.19
N ALA A 89 -5.45 -1.73 9.10
CA ALA A 89 -4.17 -1.37 8.48
C ALA A 89 -3.66 -0.09 9.16
N ASP A 90 -2.41 -0.12 9.61
CA ASP A 90 -1.73 0.97 10.29
C ASP A 90 -0.38 1.21 9.62
N GLU A 91 0.12 2.45 9.67
CA GLU A 91 1.40 2.84 9.09
C GLU A 91 2.33 3.21 10.24
N THR A 92 3.37 2.41 10.44
CA THR A 92 4.35 2.68 11.50
C THR A 92 5.68 3.11 10.92
N PRO A 93 6.37 4.09 11.53
CA PRO A 93 7.69 4.48 11.08
C PRO A 93 8.64 3.29 11.16
N ARG A 94 9.37 3.02 10.07
CA ARG A 94 10.34 1.95 10.03
C ARG A 94 11.40 2.18 11.11
N LYS A 95 11.57 1.20 12.00
CA LYS A 95 12.59 1.28 13.05
C LYS A 95 13.95 0.95 12.43
N PRO A 96 14.94 1.86 12.45
CA PRO A 96 16.28 1.51 12.02
C PRO A 96 16.80 0.42 12.96
N SER A 97 17.22 -0.71 12.39
CA SER A 97 17.56 -1.90 13.18
C SER A 97 18.88 -1.74 13.92
N TYR A 98 19.74 -0.82 13.47
CA TYR A 98 21.10 -0.66 13.99
C TYR A 98 21.53 0.81 14.01
N TRP A 99 22.31 1.19 15.03
CA TRP A 99 22.89 2.53 15.15
C TRP A 99 23.79 2.89 13.95
N LEU A 100 24.44 1.90 13.33
CA LEU A 100 25.30 2.07 12.16
C LEU A 100 24.51 2.48 10.91
N GLU A 101 23.30 1.95 10.71
CA GLU A 101 22.43 2.36 9.60
C GLU A 101 22.03 3.83 9.74
N SER A 102 21.73 4.28 10.97
CA SER A 102 21.43 5.69 11.24
C SER A 102 22.61 6.61 10.94
N VAL A 103 23.83 6.18 11.27
CA VAL A 103 25.06 6.93 10.96
C VAL A 103 25.28 6.99 9.45
N LEU A 104 25.12 5.87 8.74
CA LEU A 104 25.25 5.82 7.28
C LEU A 104 24.22 6.72 6.57
N VAL A 105 22.96 6.69 6.99
CA VAL A 105 21.90 7.58 6.48
C VAL A 105 22.26 9.05 6.70
N PHE A 106 22.76 9.40 7.89
CA PHE A 106 23.18 10.76 8.20
C PHE A 106 24.34 11.24 7.31
N PHE A 107 25.33 10.37 7.04
CA PHE A 107 26.49 10.72 6.23
C PHE A 107 26.26 10.65 4.71
N LEU A 108 25.43 9.71 4.24
CA LEU A 108 25.10 9.55 2.83
C LEU A 108 23.95 10.46 2.38
N GLY A 109 23.28 11.14 3.32
CA GLY A 109 22.18 12.06 3.04
C GLY A 109 20.92 11.38 2.52
N ASP A 110 20.80 10.06 2.68
CA ASP A 110 19.66 9.28 2.20
C ASP A 110 18.49 9.40 3.18
N THR A 111 17.54 10.29 2.90
CA THR A 111 16.39 10.56 3.78
C THR A 111 15.23 9.56 3.58
N ALA A 112 15.51 8.32 3.23
CA ALA A 112 14.50 7.27 3.11
C ALA A 112 14.04 6.75 4.48
N LEU A 113 13.42 7.62 5.29
CA LEU A 113 12.60 7.19 6.43
C LEU A 113 11.32 6.56 5.89
N GLY A 114 11.37 5.26 5.61
CA GLY A 114 10.21 4.50 5.14
C GLY A 114 9.15 4.32 6.23
N PHE A 115 7.89 4.19 5.81
CA PHE A 115 6.82 3.69 6.65
C PHE A 115 6.57 2.23 6.29
N ASP A 116 6.50 1.37 7.29
CA ASP A 116 6.12 -0.03 7.09
C ASP A 116 4.61 -0.15 7.31
N LYS A 117 3.92 -0.73 6.33
CA LYS A 117 2.50 -1.06 6.43
C LYS A 117 2.35 -2.30 7.31
N ILE A 118 1.67 -2.15 8.44
CA ILE A 118 1.41 -3.23 9.38
C ILE A 118 -0.10 -3.48 9.51
N TYR A 119 -0.48 -4.72 9.74
CA TYR A 119 -1.85 -5.12 10.01
C TYR A 119 -1.98 -5.47 11.49
N ARG A 120 -2.92 -4.84 12.17
CA ARG A 120 -3.27 -5.09 13.57
C ARG A 120 -4.61 -5.80 13.65
N CYS A 121 -4.64 -6.97 14.29
CA CYS A 121 -5.88 -7.67 14.56
C CYS A 121 -6.60 -7.08 15.78
N LEU A 122 -7.88 -6.71 15.65
CA LEU A 122 -8.67 -6.16 16.76
C LEU A 122 -9.09 -7.21 17.80
N ASN A 123 -9.09 -8.48 17.44
CA ASN A 123 -9.52 -9.55 18.35
C ASN A 123 -8.38 -10.08 19.24
N CYS A 124 -7.20 -10.32 18.66
CA CYS A 124 -6.04 -10.88 19.38
C CYS A 124 -4.86 -9.92 19.54
N GLN A 125 -4.98 -8.68 19.05
CA GLN A 125 -3.95 -7.63 19.10
C GLN A 125 -2.62 -7.99 18.42
N ASN A 126 -2.58 -9.06 17.63
CA ASN A 126 -1.38 -9.45 16.90
C ASN A 126 -1.09 -8.47 15.75
N GLU A 127 0.17 -8.05 15.63
CA GLU A 127 0.70 -7.23 14.54
C GLU A 127 1.47 -8.12 13.56
N PHE A 128 1.28 -7.91 12.26
CA PHE A 128 1.96 -8.65 11.21
C PHE A 128 2.00 -7.87 9.90
N THR A 129 3.01 -8.11 9.07
CA THR A 129 3.21 -7.41 7.79
C THR A 129 2.52 -8.15 6.62
N GLU A 130 2.42 -9.48 6.71
CA GLU A 130 1.88 -10.33 5.65
C GLU A 130 0.54 -10.95 6.08
N PRO A 131 -0.60 -10.43 5.60
CA PRO A 131 -1.90 -11.02 5.85
C PRO A 131 -2.16 -12.24 4.94
N VAL A 132 -2.98 -13.18 5.40
CA VAL A 132 -3.40 -14.33 4.59
C VAL A 132 -4.74 -13.97 3.92
N SER A 133 -4.80 -14.00 2.59
CA SER A 133 -6.05 -13.81 1.85
C SER A 133 -6.97 -15.01 2.05
N GLY A 134 -8.27 -14.78 2.31
CA GLY A 134 -9.29 -15.82 2.54
C GLY A 134 -9.59 -16.78 1.39
N GLY A 135 -8.75 -16.84 0.34
CA GLY A 135 -8.77 -17.84 -0.72
C GLY A 135 -7.52 -18.71 -0.64
N ALA A 136 -7.71 -19.98 -0.28
CA ALA A 136 -6.68 -21.02 -0.17
C ALA A 136 -5.66 -20.87 0.98
N ALA A 137 -6.13 -21.19 2.20
CA ALA A 137 -5.24 -21.84 3.16
C ALA A 137 -4.86 -23.23 2.62
N ALA A 138 -3.79 -23.30 1.84
CA ALA A 138 -3.08 -24.56 1.63
C ALA A 138 -2.54 -25.02 3.00
N PRO A 139 -2.78 -26.28 3.42
CA PRO A 139 -2.26 -26.77 4.68
C PRO A 139 -0.72 -26.77 4.64
N LYS A 140 -0.10 -25.93 5.48
CA LYS A 140 1.31 -26.14 5.85
C LYS A 140 1.37 -27.43 6.65
N HIS A 141 1.58 -28.55 5.97
CA HIS A 141 2.13 -29.74 6.60
C HIS A 141 3.51 -29.37 7.14
N SER A 142 3.59 -29.10 8.44
CA SER A 142 4.83 -29.15 9.19
C SER A 142 5.35 -30.59 9.11
N GLY A 143 6.33 -30.81 8.23
CA GLY A 143 7.07 -32.05 8.17
C GLY A 143 7.83 -32.29 9.48
N LEU A 144 7.62 -33.49 10.01
CA LEU A 144 8.68 -34.41 10.44
C LEU A 144 9.73 -33.87 11.43
N SER A 145 9.50 -34.12 12.73
CA SER A 145 10.59 -34.47 13.64
C SER A 145 10.45 -35.96 13.98
N SER A 146 11.33 -36.77 13.39
CA SER A 146 11.68 -38.11 13.89
C SER A 146 12.45 -38.03 15.20
#